data_AF-A0A6N7ZNU4-F1
#
_entry.id   AF-A0A6N7ZNU4-F1
#
_cell.length_a   1.000
_cell.length_b   1.000
_cell.length_c   1.000
_cell.angle_alpha   90.00
_cell.angle_beta   90.00
_cell.angle_gamma   90.00
#
_symmetry.space_group_name_H-M   'P 1'
#
loop_
_entity.id
_entity.type
_entity.pdbx_description
1 polymer ?
#
loop_
_entity_poly.entity_id
_entity_poly.type
_entity_poly.pdbx_seq_one_letter_code
_entity_poly.pdbx_strand_id
1 'polypeptide(L)'
;LFELICARYERKSILITANQPFGEWNKVFPDPAMTLAAVDRLVHHATIFEMNVESYRRRSAMEAKAKASQVVSLRDNQRKSSDCRGASITRRITAC
;
A
#
# COMPACT_ATOMS: atom_id res chain seq x y z
N LEU A 1 19.76 -17.59 0.19
CA LEU A 1 19.47 -16.70 1.33
C LEU A 1 20.38 -17.00 2.53
N PHE A 2 20.42 -18.26 2.99
CA PHE A 2 21.30 -18.67 4.09
C PHE A 2 22.77 -18.28 3.90
N GLU A 3 23.35 -18.58 2.74
CA GLU A 3 24.73 -18.21 2.40
C GLU A 3 25.01 -16.70 2.50
N LEU A 4 24.05 -15.85 2.11
CA LEU A 4 24.19 -14.40 2.19
C LEU A 4 24.22 -13.94 3.64
N ILE A 5 23.38 -14.52 4.50
CA ILE A 5 23.35 -14.23 5.94
C ILE A 5 24.68 -14.65 6.57
N CYS A 6 25.15 -15.87 6.28
CA CYS A 6 26.44 -16.36 6.79
C CYS A 6 27.64 -15.54 6.29
N ALA A 7 27.65 -15.12 5.03
CA ALA A 7 28.76 -14.35 4.45
C ALA A 7 28.85 -12.91 5.02
N ARG A 8 27.75 -12.39 5.56
CA ARG A 8 27.65 -11.01 6.08
C ARG A 8 27.64 -10.94 7.60
N TYR A 9 27.33 -12.05 8.28
CA TYR A 9 27.47 -12.21 9.72
C TYR A 9 28.86 -11.72 10.17
N GLU A 10 28.90 -10.85 11.16
CA GLU A 10 30.09 -10.20 11.74
C GLU A 10 30.94 -9.32 10.80
N ARG A 11 30.62 -9.26 9.51
CA ARG A 11 31.39 -8.47 8.53
C ARG A 11 30.74 -7.15 8.16
N LYS A 12 29.42 -7.12 7.97
CA LYS A 12 28.66 -5.92 7.54
C LYS A 12 27.24 -5.94 8.11
N SER A 13 26.65 -4.77 8.32
CA SER A 13 25.24 -4.64 8.70
C SER A 13 24.32 -5.10 7.58
N ILE A 14 23.19 -5.70 7.95
CA ILE A 14 22.13 -6.13 7.02
C ILE A 14 20.81 -5.64 7.58
N LEU A 15 19.98 -5.06 6.72
CA LEU A 15 18.58 -4.79 7.01
C LEU A 15 17.72 -5.82 6.27
N ILE A 16 16.86 -6.53 7.00
CA ILE A 16 15.92 -7.51 6.45
C ILE A 16 14.51 -7.07 6.82
N THR A 17 13.63 -6.99 5.82
CA THR A 17 12.20 -6.75 6.02
C THR A 17 11.44 -8.04 5.76
N ALA A 18 10.74 -8.57 6.76
CA ALA A 18 9.85 -9.71 6.62
C ALA A 18 8.42 -9.29 6.98
N ASN A 19 7.43 -9.87 6.30
CA ASN A 19 6.02 -9.69 6.65
C ASN A 19 5.55 -10.65 7.75
N GLN A 20 6.33 -11.70 8.01
CA GLN A 20 6.02 -12.78 8.95
C GLN A 20 7.00 -12.75 10.12
N PRO A 21 6.55 -13.02 11.35
CA PRO A 21 7.41 -13.11 12.52
C PRO A 21 8.34 -14.33 12.42
N PHE A 22 9.44 -14.33 13.18
CA PHE A 22 10.46 -15.37 13.13
C PHE A 22 9.91 -16.80 13.34
N GLY A 23 8.83 -16.97 14.10
CA GLY A 23 8.18 -18.28 14.32
C GLY A 23 7.59 -18.90 13.05
N GLU A 24 7.24 -18.10 12.04
CA GLU A 24 6.69 -18.56 10.76
C GLU A 24 7.75 -18.75 9.67
N TRP A 25 9.03 -18.47 9.95
CA TRP A 25 10.11 -18.61 8.97
C TRP A 25 10.40 -20.05 8.58
N ASN A 26 9.88 -21.03 9.32
CA ASN A 26 9.88 -22.45 8.92
C ASN A 26 9.20 -22.72 7.57
N LYS A 27 8.35 -21.80 7.08
CA LYS A 27 7.74 -21.88 5.74
C LYS A 27 8.62 -21.28 4.64
N VAL A 28 9.58 -20.42 5.01
CA VAL A 28 10.43 -19.66 4.08
C VAL A 28 11.66 -20.48 3.68
N PHE A 29 12.16 -21.28 4.61
CA PHE A 29 13.27 -22.19 4.37
C PHE A 29 12.78 -23.64 4.37
N PRO A 30 13.30 -24.50 3.49
CA PRO A 30 12.87 -25.89 3.39
C PRO A 30 13.28 -26.76 4.60
N ASP A 31 14.33 -26.36 5.33
CA ASP A 31 14.83 -27.08 6.51
C ASP A 31 14.67 -26.23 7.79
N PRO A 32 13.96 -26.74 8.82
CA PRO A 32 13.82 -26.06 10.10
C PRO A 32 15.15 -25.81 10.82
N ALA A 33 16.12 -26.73 10.73
CA ALA A 33 17.40 -26.58 11.43
C ALA A 33 18.21 -25.43 10.82
N MET A 34 18.25 -25.32 9.48
CA MET A 34 18.85 -24.20 8.78
C MET A 34 18.16 -22.86 9.08
N THR A 35 16.83 -22.86 9.25
CA THR A 35 16.06 -21.67 9.65
C THR A 35 16.51 -21.16 11.00
N LEU A 36 16.57 -22.07 11.99
CA LEU A 36 16.95 -21.73 13.35
C LEU A 36 18.37 -21.14 13.39
N ALA A 37 19.29 -21.78 12.67
CA ALA A 37 20.67 -21.33 12.52
C ALA A 37 20.78 -19.95 11.86
N ALA A 38 19.93 -19.63 10.89
CA ALA A 38 19.90 -18.32 10.25
C ALA A 38 19.34 -17.24 11.19
N VAL A 39 18.25 -17.54 11.89
CA VAL A 39 17.58 -16.63 12.81
C VAL A 39 18.46 -16.32 14.00
N ASP A 40 19.12 -17.32 14.59
CA ASP A 40 20.09 -17.15 15.69
C ASP A 40 21.17 -16.12 15.33
N ARG A 41 21.80 -16.28 14.16
CA ARG A 41 22.81 -15.34 13.63
C ARG A 41 22.28 -13.93 13.40
N LEU A 42 21.03 -13.79 12.97
CA LEU A 42 20.43 -12.47 12.74
C LEU A 42 20.06 -11.80 14.06
N VAL A 43 19.40 -12.51 14.96
CA VAL A 43 18.89 -11.97 16.23
C VAL A 43 20.03 -11.61 17.18
N HIS A 44 21.16 -12.33 17.15
CA HIS A 44 22.32 -12.06 18.03
C HIS A 44 22.82 -10.60 17.98
N HIS A 45 22.69 -9.93 16.84
CA HIS A 45 23.08 -8.52 16.66
C HIS A 45 22.00 -7.64 16.02
N ALA A 46 20.73 -8.07 16.01
CA ALA A 46 19.65 -7.29 15.40
C ALA A 46 18.90 -6.44 16.43
N THR A 47 18.50 -5.25 15.98
CA THR A 47 17.41 -4.50 16.60
C THR A 47 16.12 -4.86 15.88
N ILE A 48 15.18 -5.46 16.59
CA ILE A 48 13.89 -5.89 16.02
C ILE A 48 12.94 -4.68 15.98
N PHE A 49 12.44 -4.36 14.79
CA PHE A 49 11.44 -3.32 14.59
C PHE A 49 10.13 -3.95 14.14
N GLU A 50 9.15 -4.01 15.04
CA GLU A 50 7.80 -4.46 14.72
C GLU A 50 6.98 -3.30 14.15
N MET A 51 6.76 -3.32 12.83
CA MET A 51 5.98 -2.30 12.13
C MET A 51 4.50 -2.68 12.09
N ASN A 52 3.75 -2.32 13.13
CA ASN A 52 2.28 -2.49 13.20
C ASN A 52 1.50 -1.28 12.65
N VAL A 53 2.05 -0.57 11.67
CA VAL A 53 1.46 0.68 11.14
C VAL A 53 0.54 0.38 9.96
N GLU A 54 -0.52 1.17 9.81
CA GLU A 54 -1.43 1.08 8.67
C GLU A 54 -0.66 1.17 7.33
N SER A 55 -0.97 0.25 6.41
CA SER A 55 -0.33 0.17 5.11
C SER A 55 -0.36 1.52 4.40
N TYR A 56 0.83 2.03 4.06
CA TYR A 56 0.99 3.28 3.31
C TYR A 56 0.16 3.27 2.02
N ARG A 57 0.13 2.13 1.32
CA ARG A 57 -0.64 1.96 0.08
C ARG A 57 -2.15 2.14 0.30
N ARG A 58 -2.66 1.70 1.45
CA ARG A 58 -4.08 1.84 1.80
C ARG A 58 -4.42 3.30 2.06
N ARG A 59 -3.59 4.03 2.81
CA ARG A 59 -3.76 5.47 3.03
C ARG A 59 -3.75 6.25 1.72
N SER A 60 -2.74 6.04 0.88
CA SER A 60 -2.66 6.72 -0.42
C SER A 60 -3.84 6.38 -1.34
N ALA A 61 -4.32 5.14 -1.31
CA ALA A 61 -5.51 4.74 -2.08
C ALA A 61 -6.80 5.38 -1.54
N MET A 62 -6.96 5.52 -0.22
CA MET A 62 -8.09 6.22 0.39
C MET A 62 -8.08 7.72 0.03
N GLU A 63 -6.91 8.36 0.10
CA GLU A 63 -6.74 9.76 -0.30
C GLU A 63 -7.01 9.97 -1.79
N ALA A 64 -6.51 9.07 -2.65
CA ALA A 64 -6.77 9.11 -4.08
C ALA A 64 -8.25 8.89 -4.40
N LYS A 65 -8.92 7.96 -3.71
CA LYS A 65 -10.37 7.73 -3.84
C LYS A 65 -11.18 8.94 -3.38
N ALA A 66 -10.79 9.57 -2.27
CA ALA A 66 -11.43 10.79 -1.76
C ALA A 66 -11.31 11.96 -2.75
N LYS A 67 -10.14 12.12 -3.40
CA LYS A 67 -9.98 13.12 -4.47
C LYS A 67 -10.78 12.77 -5.72
N ALA A 68 -10.81 11.49 -6.11
CA ALA A 68 -11.55 11.04 -7.29
C ALA A 68 -13.06 11.24 -7.11
N SER A 69 -13.61 10.92 -5.93
CA SER A 69 -15.04 11.13 -5.65
C SER A 69 -15.41 12.62 -5.62
N GLN A 70 -14.53 13.49 -5.13
CA GLN A 70 -14.73 14.94 -5.17
C GLN A 70 -14.71 15.50 -6.60
N VAL A 71 -13.85 14.97 -7.48
CA VAL A 71 -13.81 15.37 -8.89
C VAL A 71 -15.05 14.89 -9.65
N VAL A 72 -15.56 13.69 -9.34
CA VAL A 72 -16.80 13.17 -9.93
C VAL A 72 -18.00 14.04 -9.55
N SER A 73 -18.18 14.35 -8.27
CA SER A 73 -19.31 15.17 -7.82
C SER A 73 -19.29 16.59 -8.40
N LEU A 74 -18.10 17.18 -8.54
CA LEU A 74 -17.92 18.49 -9.19
C LEU A 74 -18.25 18.42 -10.69
N ARG A 75 -17.84 17.37 -11.41
CA ARG A 75 -18.20 17.18 -12.82
C ARG A 75 -19.69 16.97 -13.00
N ASP A 76 -20.34 16.18 -12.15
CA ASP A 76 -21.77 15.91 -12.23
C ASP A 76 -22.60 17.17 -11.95
N ASN A 77 -22.17 18.00 -10.99
CA ASN A 77 -22.84 19.27 -10.68
C ASN A 77 -22.65 20.31 -11.79
N GLN A 78 -21.47 20.36 -12.42
CA GLN A 78 -21.23 21.19 -13.61
C GLN A 78 -22.10 20.76 -14.79
N ARG A 79 -22.22 19.44 -15.04
CA ARG A 79 -23.09 18.87 -16.07
C ARG A 79 -24.56 19.27 -15.86
N LYS A 80 -25.03 19.23 -14.61
CA LYS A 80 -26.39 19.63 -14.23
C LYS A 80 -26.63 21.14 -14.41
N SER A 81 -25.63 21.97 -14.12
CA SER A 81 -25.70 23.43 -14.34
C SER A 81 -25.72 23.83 -15.83
N SER A 82 -25.05 23.07 -16.70
CA SER A 82 -25.09 23.30 -18.15
C SER A 82 -26.40 22.85 -18.78
N ASP A 83 -27.03 21.79 -18.25
CA ASP A 83 -28.33 21.29 -18.75
C ASP A 83 -29.48 22.25 -18.37
N CYS A 84 -29.39 22.92 -17.21
CA CYS A 84 -30.34 23.95 -16.80
C CYS A 84 -30.23 25.28 -17.60
N ARG A 85 -29.16 25.50 -18.39
CA ARG A 85 -29.04 26.69 -19.26
C ARG A 85 -29.67 26.50 -20.65
N GLY A 86 -30.05 25.27 -21.02
CA GLY A 86 -30.76 24.97 -22.27
C GLY A 86 -32.29 24.87 -22.15
N ALA A 87 -32.83 24.71 -20.94
CA ALA A 87 -34.25 24.39 -20.74
C ALA A 87 -35.21 25.60 -20.58
N SER A 88 -34.71 26.86 -20.68
CA SER A 88 -35.54 28.05 -20.41
C SER A 88 -35.88 28.93 -21.63
N ILE A 89 -35.33 28.70 -22.83
CA ILE A 89 -35.50 29.66 -23.93
C ILE A 89 -36.31 29.13 -25.14
N THR A 90 -36.51 27.83 -25.31
CA THR A 90 -37.20 27.29 -26.51
C THR A 90 -38.65 26.87 -26.25
N ARG A 91 -39.49 27.77 -25.70
CA ARG A 91 -40.96 27.57 -25.62
C ARG A 91 -41.79 28.86 -25.77
N ARG A 92 -41.29 29.82 -26.54
CA ARG A 92 -42.09 30.97 -27.01
C ARG A 92 -41.65 31.27 -28.44
N ILE A 93 -42.62 31.52 -29.30
CA ILE A 93 -42.46 31.88 -30.71
C ILE A 93 -42.24 30.67 -31.63
N THR A 94 -43.32 29.94 -31.91
CA THR A 94 -43.84 29.80 -33.29
C THR A 94 -45.35 29.58 -33.18
N ALA A 95 -46.09 30.68 -33.22
CA ALA A 95 -47.49 30.73 -33.58
C ALA A 95 -47.61 31.86 -34.61
N CYS A 96 -47.47 31.48 -35.87
CA CYS A 96 -48.02 32.08 -37.07
C CYS A 96 -48.07 30.96 -38.12
#